data_AF-A0A916RZK3-F1
#
_entry.id   AF-A0A916RZK3-F1
#
_cell.length_a   1.000
_cell.length_b   1.000
_cell.length_c   1.000
_cell.angle_alpha   90.00
_cell.angle_beta   90.00
_cell.angle_gamma   90.00
#
_symmetry.space_group_name_H-M   'P 1'
#
loop_
_entity.id
_entity.type
_entity.pdbx_description
1 polymer ?
#
loop_
_entity_poly.entity_id
_entity_poly.type
_entity_poly.pdbx_seq_one_letter_code
_entity_poly.pdbx_strand_id
1 'polypeptide(L)'
;MNYRNLKVIHAYHFISEAIIVYLLLLPVVFHHYMQVDYWIFIFLVLGLALTYTIISKYSTGHLWYFLSVPVVIAVFLMVGYPLGLSITFTGLITWRYIAIRSEMYLQRENMYLILTLVLTVLGLLFLRDLVFLFIFVFQLINILVGFILSNIVSNSRSERRYINRKIWPRFIIFFTFITIFIYLFSDVLQFVSIKIWQAISGILFFFATLLSRLVPDADYENLIDWNKYRIEEMGLGEEGEPGPSIWGYVATYSITYILITAFIILGGIYLIVRQFRTRVKFREENDQLSESYELVPTNSKLVFPFERIRKLFIGKPTNPVRQLVFEFERTAVKYKKGRKPFETVEDWLDRIGLSSNLLAYQKVRYGEMDVNESEMNQLKQELRNMIDYLKE
;
A
#
# COMPACT_ATOMS: atom_id res chain seq x y z
N MET A 1 -11.89 -20.46 1.84
CA MET A 1 -10.64 -20.20 1.08
C MET A 1 -9.65 -21.33 1.40
N ASN A 2 -8.94 -21.90 0.43
CA ASN A 2 -8.07 -23.06 0.68
C ASN A 2 -6.78 -22.61 1.40
N TYR A 3 -6.47 -23.16 2.58
CA TYR A 3 -5.29 -22.80 3.40
C TYR A 3 -3.96 -22.84 2.64
N ARG A 4 -3.86 -23.69 1.60
CA ARG A 4 -2.65 -23.76 0.75
C ARG A 4 -2.41 -22.48 -0.06
N ASN A 5 -3.48 -21.79 -0.45
CA ASN A 5 -3.38 -20.53 -1.17
C ASN A 5 -2.78 -19.44 -0.28
N LEU A 6 -3.18 -19.41 0.99
CA LEU A 6 -2.76 -18.39 1.96
C LEU A 6 -1.23 -18.31 2.10
N LYS A 7 -0.52 -19.45 2.04
CA LYS A 7 0.95 -19.48 2.14
C LYS A 7 1.66 -18.83 0.97
N VAL A 8 1.16 -19.07 -0.25
CA VAL A 8 1.69 -18.43 -1.47
C VAL A 8 1.42 -16.94 -1.42
N ILE A 9 0.20 -16.55 -1.04
CA ILE A 9 -0.21 -15.16 -0.85
C ILE A 9 0.72 -14.45 0.13
N HIS A 10 0.96 -15.03 1.29
CA HIS A 10 1.87 -14.46 2.29
C HIS A 10 3.29 -14.33 1.76
N ALA A 11 3.80 -15.31 1.02
CA ALA A 11 5.17 -15.29 0.51
C ALA A 11 5.41 -14.15 -0.49
N TYR A 12 4.57 -13.99 -1.53
CA TYR A 12 4.82 -12.92 -2.51
C TYR A 12 4.53 -11.52 -1.96
N HIS A 13 3.58 -11.38 -1.02
CA HIS A 13 3.36 -10.13 -0.30
C HIS A 13 4.53 -9.79 0.60
N PHE A 14 5.10 -10.76 1.30
CA PHE A 14 6.30 -10.56 2.11
C PHE A 14 7.48 -10.09 1.26
N ILE A 15 7.74 -10.75 0.13
CA ILE A 15 8.79 -10.33 -0.81
C ILE A 15 8.53 -8.90 -1.30
N SER A 16 7.27 -8.57 -1.63
CA SER A 16 6.88 -7.24 -2.07
C SER A 16 7.15 -6.16 -1.03
N GLU A 17 6.76 -6.40 0.22
CA GLU A 17 6.99 -5.45 1.30
C GLU A 17 8.48 -5.31 1.63
N ALA A 18 9.25 -6.40 1.56
CA ALA A 18 10.71 -6.35 1.76
C ALA A 18 11.42 -5.53 0.66
N ILE A 19 11.00 -5.64 -0.60
CA ILE A 19 11.52 -4.83 -1.71
C ILE A 19 11.22 -3.34 -1.47
N ILE A 20 10.00 -3.02 -1.04
CA ILE A 20 9.61 -1.64 -0.73
C ILE A 20 10.46 -1.08 0.41
N VAL A 21 10.67 -1.86 1.48
CA VAL A 21 11.54 -1.46 2.60
C VAL A 21 12.98 -1.23 2.12
N TYR A 22 13.48 -2.08 1.23
CA TYR A 22 14.80 -1.92 0.63
C TYR A 22 14.92 -0.64 -0.17
N LEU A 23 13.99 -0.40 -1.11
CA LEU A 23 13.97 0.82 -1.92
C LEU A 23 13.89 2.09 -1.06
N LEU A 24 13.15 2.03 0.04
CA LEU A 24 13.01 3.15 0.98
C LEU A 24 14.30 3.44 1.74
N LEU A 25 15.07 2.41 2.08
CA LEU A 25 16.35 2.53 2.77
C LEU A 25 17.52 2.79 1.82
N LEU A 26 17.35 2.53 0.53
CA LEU A 26 18.41 2.60 -0.48
C LEU A 26 19.17 3.94 -0.50
N PRO A 27 18.55 5.12 -0.37
CA PRO A 27 19.30 6.39 -0.28
C PRO A 27 20.30 6.41 0.89
N VAL A 28 19.93 5.84 2.04
CA VAL A 28 20.79 5.74 3.23
C VAL A 28 21.93 4.75 2.98
N VAL A 29 21.58 3.61 2.40
CA VAL A 29 22.53 2.54 2.10
C VAL A 29 23.59 3.02 1.11
N PHE A 30 23.16 3.70 0.04
CA PHE A 30 24.04 4.23 -0.99
C PHE A 30 24.98 5.30 -0.44
N HIS A 31 24.46 6.23 0.37
CA HIS A 31 25.26 7.32 0.91
C HIS A 31 26.38 6.84 1.85
N HIS A 32 26.11 5.84 2.69
CA HIS A 32 27.06 5.46 3.74
C HIS A 32 27.88 4.21 3.42
N TYR A 33 27.35 3.27 2.62
CA TYR A 33 27.97 1.96 2.44
C TYR A 33 28.40 1.65 1.02
N MET A 34 27.97 2.44 0.02
CA MET A 34 28.50 2.51 -1.36
C MET A 34 28.57 1.23 -2.21
N GLN A 35 28.43 0.03 -1.64
CA GLN A 35 28.72 -1.25 -2.26
C GLN A 35 27.80 -2.37 -1.77
N VAL A 36 26.58 -2.03 -1.32
CA VAL A 36 25.62 -3.08 -0.98
C VAL A 36 25.03 -3.64 -2.27
N ASP A 37 25.36 -4.89 -2.57
CA ASP A 37 24.81 -5.61 -3.71
C ASP A 37 23.32 -5.90 -3.49
N TYR A 38 22.49 -5.33 -4.35
CA TYR A 38 21.04 -5.45 -4.34
C TYR A 38 20.57 -6.86 -4.70
N TRP A 39 21.33 -7.61 -5.51
CA TRP A 39 20.99 -8.99 -5.83
C TRP A 39 21.08 -9.88 -4.61
N ILE A 40 22.11 -9.67 -3.79
CA ILE A 40 22.28 -10.38 -2.52
C ILE A 40 21.06 -10.15 -1.63
N PHE A 41 20.61 -8.91 -1.50
CA PHE A 41 19.40 -8.61 -0.73
C PHE A 41 18.19 -9.40 -1.23
N ILE A 42 17.96 -9.42 -2.54
CA ILE A 42 16.85 -10.16 -3.17
C ILE A 42 16.96 -11.66 -2.88
N PHE A 43 18.14 -12.26 -3.04
CA PHE A 43 18.36 -13.67 -2.73
C PHE A 43 18.13 -14.00 -1.26
N LEU A 44 18.57 -13.12 -0.35
CA LEU A 44 18.32 -13.27 1.09
C LEU A 44 16.82 -13.20 1.39
N VAL A 45 16.09 -12.24 0.84
CA VAL A 45 14.63 -12.12 1.03
C VAL A 45 13.91 -13.36 0.49
N LEU A 46 14.29 -13.88 -0.68
CA LEU A 46 13.72 -15.11 -1.23
C LEU A 46 14.01 -16.32 -0.32
N GLY A 47 15.24 -16.46 0.18
CA GLY A 47 15.65 -17.50 1.11
C GLY A 47 14.88 -17.43 2.43
N LEU A 48 14.67 -16.22 2.96
CA LEU A 48 13.84 -15.98 4.14
C LEU A 48 12.38 -16.31 3.88
N ALA A 49 11.82 -15.90 2.74
CA ALA A 49 10.44 -16.21 2.37
C ALA A 49 10.21 -17.72 2.33
N LEU A 50 11.14 -18.47 1.74
CA LEU A 50 11.12 -19.93 1.70
C LEU A 50 11.23 -20.54 3.10
N THR A 51 12.23 -20.11 3.87
CA THR A 51 12.46 -20.60 5.24
C THR A 51 11.26 -20.36 6.14
N TYR A 52 10.70 -19.15 6.12
CA TYR A 52 9.54 -18.80 6.92
C TYR A 52 8.28 -19.54 6.48
N THR A 53 8.12 -19.79 5.17
CA THR A 53 7.05 -20.64 4.65
C THR A 53 7.18 -22.08 5.14
N ILE A 54 8.41 -22.63 5.20
CA ILE A 54 8.69 -23.95 5.76
C ILE A 54 8.38 -23.95 7.27
N ILE A 55 8.86 -22.99 8.04
CA ILE A 55 8.56 -22.86 9.48
C ILE A 55 7.04 -22.81 9.71
N SER A 56 6.31 -22.03 8.90
CA SER A 56 4.84 -21.92 9.01
C SER A 56 4.10 -23.24 8.75
N LYS A 57 4.76 -24.21 8.11
CA LYS A 57 4.21 -25.55 7.89
C LYS A 57 4.33 -26.42 9.13
N TYR A 58 5.38 -26.24 9.93
CA TYR A 58 5.66 -27.08 11.10
C TYR A 58 5.25 -26.42 12.43
N SER A 59 5.10 -25.10 12.47
CA SER A 59 4.74 -24.36 13.68
C SER A 59 3.69 -23.27 13.44
N THR A 60 2.73 -23.19 14.37
CA THR A 60 1.79 -22.06 14.49
C THR A 60 2.40 -20.92 15.30
N GLY A 61 3.19 -21.23 16.33
CA GLY A 61 3.77 -20.24 17.24
C GLY A 61 4.78 -19.29 16.58
N HIS A 62 4.78 -18.04 17.08
CA HIS A 62 5.67 -16.97 16.59
C HIS A 62 7.13 -17.11 17.05
N LEU A 63 7.39 -17.91 18.08
CA LEU A 63 8.69 -18.07 18.72
C LEU A 63 9.80 -18.46 17.74
N TRP A 64 9.52 -19.32 16.75
CA TRP A 64 10.52 -19.75 15.76
C TRP A 64 11.01 -18.62 14.86
N TYR A 65 10.17 -17.63 14.55
CA TYR A 65 10.59 -16.46 13.78
C TYR A 65 11.53 -15.57 14.61
N PHE A 66 11.25 -15.40 15.91
CA PHE A 66 12.16 -14.68 16.81
C PHE A 66 13.49 -15.41 16.99
N LEU A 67 13.47 -16.74 17.13
CA LEU A 67 14.70 -17.55 17.19
C LEU A 67 15.55 -17.47 15.92
N SER A 68 14.94 -17.22 14.75
CA SER A 68 15.72 -17.02 13.52
C SER A 68 16.44 -15.68 13.45
N VAL A 69 16.05 -14.65 14.22
CA VAL A 69 16.62 -13.29 14.13
C VAL A 69 18.15 -13.26 14.26
N PRO A 70 18.78 -13.89 15.28
CA PRO A 70 20.25 -13.89 15.39
C PRO A 70 20.94 -14.56 14.19
N VAL A 71 20.34 -15.63 13.66
CA VAL A 71 20.86 -16.34 12.48
C VAL A 71 20.80 -15.46 11.25
N VAL A 72 19.69 -14.76 11.05
CA VAL A 72 19.52 -13.86 9.89
C VAL A 72 20.47 -12.66 9.99
N ILE A 73 20.64 -12.07 11.19
CA ILE A 73 21.65 -11.02 11.43
C ILE A 73 23.04 -11.53 11.08
N ALA A 74 23.41 -12.74 11.56
CA ALA A 74 24.71 -13.33 11.25
C ALA A 74 24.90 -13.53 9.73
N VAL A 75 23.88 -13.98 9.01
CA VAL A 75 23.93 -14.12 7.55
C VAL A 75 24.14 -12.76 6.87
N PHE A 76 23.40 -11.71 7.26
CA PHE A 76 23.61 -10.36 6.70
C PHE A 76 25.06 -9.88 6.95
N LEU A 77 25.58 -10.06 8.17
CA LEU A 77 26.96 -9.71 8.51
C LEU A 77 27.99 -10.49 7.68
N MET A 78 27.78 -11.80 7.47
CA MET A 78 28.68 -12.64 6.67
C MET A 78 28.74 -12.20 5.21
N VAL A 79 27.66 -11.62 4.68
CA VAL A 79 27.65 -11.07 3.32
C VAL A 79 28.18 -9.63 3.26
N GLY A 80 28.62 -9.07 4.39
CA GLY A 80 29.24 -7.76 4.46
C GLY A 80 28.26 -6.61 4.71
N TYR A 81 27.02 -6.89 5.11
CA TYR A 81 26.16 -5.81 5.59
C TYR A 81 26.67 -5.28 6.93
N PRO A 82 26.62 -3.96 7.13
CA PRO A 82 26.98 -3.35 8.41
C PRO A 82 25.99 -3.79 9.50
N LEU A 83 26.46 -3.83 10.75
CA LEU A 83 25.66 -4.30 11.88
C LEU A 83 24.32 -3.54 12.02
N GLY A 84 24.34 -2.22 11.86
CA GLY A 84 23.13 -1.39 11.92
C GLY A 84 22.07 -1.82 10.92
N LEU A 85 22.43 -1.92 9.63
CA LEU A 85 21.49 -2.36 8.59
C LEU A 85 21.06 -3.82 8.79
N SER A 86 21.96 -4.69 9.23
CA SER A 86 21.66 -6.10 9.49
C SER A 86 20.57 -6.23 10.55
N ILE A 87 20.68 -5.49 11.65
CA ILE A 87 19.67 -5.43 12.71
C ILE A 87 18.37 -4.81 12.18
N THR A 88 18.44 -3.67 11.48
CA THR A 88 17.25 -2.98 10.95
C THR A 88 16.48 -3.83 9.94
N PHE A 89 17.14 -4.38 8.92
CA PHE A 89 16.51 -5.24 7.93
C PHE A 89 15.94 -6.49 8.57
N THR A 90 16.71 -7.19 9.42
CA THR A 90 16.21 -8.41 10.05
C THR A 90 14.98 -8.14 10.93
N GLY A 91 15.02 -7.08 11.75
CA GLY A 91 13.92 -6.70 12.61
C GLY A 91 12.66 -6.33 11.81
N LEU A 92 12.79 -5.46 10.81
CA LEU A 92 11.67 -5.05 9.95
C LEU A 92 11.09 -6.23 9.18
N ILE A 93 11.93 -7.01 8.50
CA ILE A 93 11.50 -8.13 7.65
C ILE A 93 10.80 -9.20 8.51
N THR A 94 11.40 -9.60 9.64
CA THR A 94 10.81 -10.62 10.52
C THR A 94 9.48 -10.17 11.10
N TRP A 95 9.42 -8.94 11.61
CA TRP A 95 8.17 -8.37 12.11
C TRP A 95 7.10 -8.29 11.02
N ARG A 96 7.44 -7.88 9.79
CA ARG A 96 6.49 -7.82 8.69
C ARG A 96 5.97 -9.18 8.28
N TYR A 97 6.81 -10.21 8.26
CA TYR A 97 6.34 -11.57 8.01
C TYR A 97 5.29 -12.01 9.04
N ILE A 98 5.55 -11.77 10.32
CA ILE A 98 4.62 -12.07 11.42
C ILE A 98 3.30 -11.31 11.23
N ALA A 99 3.38 -10.01 10.90
CA ALA A 99 2.21 -9.17 10.68
C ALA A 99 1.37 -9.65 9.49
N ILE A 100 1.99 -9.96 8.34
CA ILE A 100 1.28 -10.49 7.16
C ILE A 100 0.54 -11.78 7.50
N ARG A 101 1.15 -12.67 8.29
CA ARG A 101 0.52 -13.94 8.68
C ARG A 101 -0.77 -13.75 9.49
N SER A 102 -0.88 -12.65 10.24
CA SER A 102 -2.08 -12.33 11.02
C SER A 102 -3.25 -11.80 10.17
N GLU A 103 -3.01 -11.45 8.90
CA GLU A 103 -4.03 -10.87 8.03
C GLU A 103 -4.70 -11.95 7.16
N MET A 104 -6.03 -12.14 7.30
CA MET A 104 -6.76 -13.12 6.49
C MET A 104 -7.06 -12.68 5.05
N TYR A 105 -7.04 -11.37 4.77
CA TYR A 105 -7.37 -10.80 3.46
C TYR A 105 -6.34 -9.74 3.06
N LEU A 106 -5.49 -10.11 2.11
CA LEU A 106 -4.53 -9.20 1.50
C LEU A 106 -4.96 -8.93 0.05
N GLN A 107 -5.36 -7.69 -0.21
CA GLN A 107 -5.63 -7.15 -1.56
C GLN A 107 -4.85 -5.84 -1.69
N ARG A 108 -3.52 -5.95 -1.72
CA ARG A 108 -2.59 -4.81 -1.64
C ARG A 108 -1.67 -4.70 -2.86
N GLU A 109 -1.89 -5.51 -3.87
CA GLU A 109 -1.08 -5.59 -5.09
C GLU A 109 -0.91 -4.22 -5.74
N ASN A 110 -2.03 -3.52 -5.96
CA ASN A 110 -2.01 -2.19 -6.57
C ASN A 110 -1.19 -1.19 -5.74
N MET A 111 -1.31 -1.23 -4.41
CA MET A 111 -0.57 -0.35 -3.52
C MET A 111 0.93 -0.63 -3.58
N TYR A 112 1.34 -1.91 -3.63
CA TYR A 112 2.75 -2.26 -3.77
C TYR A 112 3.33 -1.78 -5.09
N LEU A 113 2.60 -1.93 -6.20
CA LEU A 113 3.04 -1.45 -7.50
C LEU A 113 3.18 0.07 -7.54
N ILE A 114 2.19 0.81 -7.04
CA ILE A 114 2.24 2.27 -6.97
C ILE A 114 3.41 2.73 -6.10
N LEU A 115 3.58 2.14 -4.91
CA LEU A 115 4.65 2.54 -3.99
C LEU A 115 6.04 2.23 -4.55
N THR A 116 6.21 1.05 -5.14
CA THR A 116 7.48 0.67 -5.78
C THR A 116 7.76 1.56 -7.00
N LEU A 117 6.76 1.88 -7.81
CA LEU A 117 6.89 2.81 -8.93
C LEU A 117 7.34 4.19 -8.46
N VAL A 118 6.68 4.76 -7.45
CA VAL A 118 7.04 6.06 -6.87
C VAL A 118 8.47 6.02 -6.31
N LEU A 119 8.82 5.01 -5.52
CA LEU A 119 10.18 4.87 -4.96
C LEU A 119 11.23 4.66 -6.06
N THR A 120 10.90 3.97 -7.15
CA THR A 120 11.78 3.76 -8.30
C THR A 120 12.03 5.07 -9.04
N VAL A 121 10.97 5.85 -9.31
CA VAL A 121 11.10 7.17 -9.94
C VAL A 121 11.93 8.10 -9.07
N LEU A 122 11.67 8.15 -7.76
CA LEU A 122 12.48 8.94 -6.83
C LEU A 122 13.93 8.47 -6.83
N GLY A 123 14.17 7.16 -6.73
CA GLY A 123 15.51 6.57 -6.78
C GLY A 123 16.27 6.91 -8.06
N LEU A 124 15.61 6.81 -9.22
CA LEU A 124 16.19 7.20 -10.51
C LEU A 124 16.50 8.71 -10.57
N LEU A 125 15.63 9.56 -10.02
CA LEU A 125 15.86 11.01 -10.00
C LEU A 125 17.06 11.39 -9.12
N PHE A 126 17.20 10.75 -7.95
CA PHE A 126 18.25 11.09 -6.99
C PHE A 126 19.59 10.42 -7.26
N LEU A 127 19.58 9.12 -7.58
CA LEU A 127 20.80 8.31 -7.71
C LEU A 127 21.17 8.01 -9.17
N ARG A 128 20.23 8.19 -10.12
CA ARG A 128 20.44 7.95 -11.56
C ARG A 128 20.96 6.55 -11.89
N ASP A 129 20.58 5.57 -11.07
CA ASP A 129 21.03 4.18 -11.21
C ASP A 129 19.91 3.29 -11.80
N LEU A 130 20.22 2.57 -12.87
CA LEU A 130 19.30 1.62 -13.53
C LEU A 130 18.89 0.46 -12.62
N VAL A 131 19.62 0.21 -11.54
CA VAL A 131 19.28 -0.81 -10.52
C VAL A 131 17.85 -0.66 -10.00
N PHE A 132 17.37 0.57 -9.81
CA PHE A 132 15.99 0.82 -9.37
C PHE A 132 14.95 0.24 -10.35
N LEU A 133 15.23 0.35 -11.65
CA LEU A 133 14.35 -0.19 -12.68
C LEU A 133 14.33 -1.71 -12.63
N PHE A 134 15.48 -2.36 -12.44
CA PHE A 134 15.55 -3.81 -12.27
C PHE A 134 14.77 -4.28 -11.04
N ILE A 135 14.85 -3.56 -9.93
CA ILE A 135 14.07 -3.86 -8.71
C ILE A 135 12.57 -3.70 -8.98
N PHE A 136 12.15 -2.67 -9.72
CA PHE A 136 10.75 -2.48 -10.11
C PHE A 136 10.24 -3.61 -11.02
N VAL A 137 11.04 -4.02 -12.01
CA VAL A 137 10.72 -5.16 -12.88
C VAL A 137 10.61 -6.44 -12.06
N PHE A 138 11.54 -6.66 -11.13
CA PHE A 138 11.48 -7.81 -10.21
C PHE A 138 10.21 -7.78 -9.36
N GLN A 139 9.81 -6.61 -8.84
CA GLN A 139 8.56 -6.44 -8.10
C GLN A 139 7.33 -6.80 -8.93
N LEU A 140 7.28 -6.37 -10.20
CA LEU A 140 6.20 -6.74 -11.13
C LEU A 140 6.13 -8.25 -11.34
N ILE A 141 7.28 -8.88 -11.60
CA ILE A 141 7.39 -10.33 -11.76
C ILE A 141 6.92 -11.04 -10.49
N ASN A 142 7.37 -10.59 -9.31
CA ASN A 142 6.99 -11.19 -8.03
C ASN A 142 5.47 -11.17 -7.79
N ILE A 143 4.82 -10.01 -7.98
CA ILE A 143 3.36 -9.90 -7.81
C ILE A 143 2.63 -10.78 -8.82
N LEU A 144 3.06 -10.74 -10.08
CA LEU A 144 2.42 -11.50 -11.14
C LEU A 144 2.54 -13.01 -10.92
N VAL A 145 3.76 -13.50 -10.67
CA VAL A 145 4.04 -14.91 -10.40
C VAL A 145 3.30 -15.34 -9.14
N GLY A 146 3.32 -14.53 -8.09
CA GLY A 146 2.59 -14.77 -6.86
C GLY A 146 1.08 -14.91 -7.07
N PHE A 147 0.47 -14.01 -7.85
CA PHE A 147 -0.94 -14.05 -8.22
C PHE A 147 -1.29 -15.30 -9.05
N ILE A 148 -0.47 -15.63 -10.05
CA ILE A 148 -0.66 -16.83 -10.87
C ILE A 148 -0.55 -18.10 -10.01
N LEU A 149 0.48 -18.20 -9.17
CA LEU A 149 0.67 -19.34 -8.28
C LEU A 149 -0.47 -19.47 -7.26
N SER A 150 -0.92 -18.36 -6.69
CA SER A 150 -2.10 -18.30 -5.80
C SER A 150 -3.33 -18.92 -6.47
N ASN A 151 -3.63 -18.50 -7.71
CA ASN A 151 -4.75 -19.02 -8.48
C ASN A 151 -4.57 -20.49 -8.91
N ILE A 152 -3.36 -20.91 -9.29
CA ILE A 152 -3.07 -22.31 -9.61
C ILE A 152 -3.33 -23.20 -8.38
N VAL A 153 -2.91 -22.73 -7.19
CA VAL A 153 -3.05 -23.49 -5.95
C VAL A 153 -4.50 -23.51 -5.47
N SER A 154 -5.26 -22.42 -5.65
CA SER A 154 -6.67 -22.35 -5.24
C SER A 154 -7.61 -23.16 -6.11
N ASN A 155 -7.39 -23.19 -7.43
CA ASN A 155 -8.36 -23.75 -8.36
C ASN A 155 -8.30 -25.28 -8.42
N SER A 156 -9.47 -25.88 -8.65
CA SER A 156 -9.65 -27.33 -8.77
C SER A 156 -8.91 -27.89 -10.01
N ARG A 157 -8.56 -29.18 -10.02
CA ARG A 157 -7.77 -29.79 -11.13
C ARG A 157 -8.41 -29.61 -12.51
N SER A 158 -9.74 -29.50 -12.60
CA SER A 158 -10.48 -29.26 -13.84
C SER A 158 -10.31 -27.83 -14.36
N GLU A 159 -10.36 -26.83 -13.49
CA GLU A 159 -10.19 -25.41 -13.86
C GLU A 159 -8.73 -25.05 -14.18
N ARG A 160 -7.76 -25.77 -13.62
CA ARG A 160 -6.32 -25.55 -13.91
C ARG A 160 -5.97 -25.68 -15.39
N ARG A 161 -6.74 -26.45 -16.18
CA ARG A 161 -6.51 -26.59 -17.63
C ARG A 161 -6.79 -25.29 -18.40
N TYR A 162 -7.59 -24.39 -17.86
CA TYR A 162 -7.91 -23.10 -18.48
C TYR A 162 -6.87 -22.02 -18.21
N ILE A 163 -5.87 -22.26 -17.34
CA ILE A 163 -4.74 -21.35 -17.20
C ILE A 163 -3.95 -21.42 -18.49
N ASN A 164 -4.25 -20.45 -19.35
CA ASN A 164 -3.81 -20.41 -20.73
C ASN A 164 -2.28 -20.32 -20.75
N ARG A 165 -1.61 -21.42 -21.13
CA ARG A 165 -0.14 -21.47 -21.26
C ARG A 165 0.41 -20.33 -22.15
N LYS A 166 -0.43 -19.73 -22.99
CA LYS A 166 -0.11 -18.54 -23.81
C LYS A 166 0.14 -17.26 -22.99
N ILE A 167 -0.18 -17.23 -21.70
CA ILE A 167 0.09 -16.08 -20.84
C ILE A 167 1.60 -15.85 -20.67
N TRP A 168 2.38 -16.92 -20.47
CA TRP A 168 3.84 -16.84 -20.30
C TRP A 168 4.59 -16.20 -21.49
N PRO A 169 4.40 -16.63 -22.74
CA PRO A 169 5.08 -15.99 -23.86
C PRO A 169 4.66 -14.53 -24.06
N ARG A 170 3.39 -14.17 -23.77
CA ARG A 170 2.96 -12.76 -23.80
C ARG A 170 3.72 -11.92 -22.78
N PHE A 171 3.99 -12.45 -21.59
CA PHE A 171 4.80 -11.77 -20.59
C PHE A 171 6.24 -11.61 -21.03
N ILE A 172 6.87 -12.67 -21.55
CA ILE A 172 8.24 -12.59 -22.05
C ILE A 172 8.33 -11.51 -23.14
N ILE A 173 7.40 -11.52 -24.11
CA ILE A 173 7.35 -10.50 -25.17
C ILE A 173 7.18 -9.09 -24.58
N PHE A 174 6.27 -8.91 -23.62
CA PHE A 174 6.04 -7.62 -22.97
C PHE A 174 7.28 -7.08 -22.25
N PHE A 175 7.97 -7.90 -21.46
CA PHE A 175 9.19 -7.48 -20.75
C PHE A 175 10.37 -7.25 -21.71
N THR A 176 10.52 -8.07 -22.74
CA THR A 176 11.52 -7.83 -23.80
C THR A 176 11.25 -6.51 -24.51
N PHE A 177 9.99 -6.22 -24.85
CA PHE A 177 9.59 -4.96 -25.45
C PHE A 177 9.90 -3.77 -24.55
N ILE A 178 9.57 -3.83 -23.26
CA ILE A 178 9.89 -2.77 -22.28
C ILE A 178 11.41 -2.56 -22.19
N THR A 179 12.19 -3.64 -22.14
CA THR A 179 13.65 -3.55 -22.03
C THR A 179 14.26 -2.88 -23.26
N ILE A 180 13.82 -3.28 -24.47
CA ILE A 180 14.23 -2.66 -25.72
C ILE A 180 13.79 -1.19 -25.77
N PHE A 181 12.57 -0.88 -25.32
CA PHE A 181 12.07 0.49 -25.26
C PHE A 181 12.94 1.36 -24.34
N ILE A 182 13.25 0.91 -23.12
CA ILE A 182 14.11 1.67 -22.20
C ILE A 182 15.49 1.89 -22.79
N TYR A 183 16.06 0.86 -23.43
CA TYR A 183 17.36 0.96 -24.08
C TYR A 183 17.36 1.97 -25.24
N LEU A 184 16.36 1.91 -26.13
CA LEU A 184 16.27 2.81 -27.28
C LEU A 184 15.98 4.27 -26.89
N PHE A 185 15.30 4.48 -25.76
CA PHE A 185 14.93 5.81 -25.27
C PHE A 185 15.81 6.29 -24.11
N SER A 186 16.92 5.61 -23.80
CA SER A 186 17.76 5.95 -22.64
C SER A 186 18.23 7.40 -22.67
N ASP A 187 18.66 7.89 -23.83
CA ASP A 187 19.21 9.24 -23.99
C ASP A 187 18.12 10.30 -23.80
N VAL A 188 16.93 10.04 -24.35
CA VAL A 188 15.76 10.91 -24.17
C VAL A 188 15.34 10.93 -22.69
N LEU A 189 15.32 9.76 -22.03
CA LEU A 189 14.99 9.65 -20.61
C LEU A 189 16.02 10.38 -19.75
N GLN A 190 17.31 10.28 -20.07
CA GLN A 190 18.39 11.01 -19.39
C GLN A 190 18.24 12.51 -19.57
N PHE A 191 17.99 12.99 -20.79
CA PHE A 191 17.75 14.39 -21.08
C PHE A 191 16.55 14.95 -20.30
N VAL A 192 15.41 14.25 -20.34
CA VAL A 192 14.20 14.63 -19.58
C VAL A 192 14.49 14.64 -18.08
N SER A 193 15.22 13.65 -17.57
CA SER A 193 15.59 13.57 -16.15
C SER A 193 16.47 14.74 -15.72
N ILE A 194 17.42 15.17 -16.55
CA ILE A 194 18.25 16.36 -16.31
C ILE A 194 17.38 17.62 -16.26
N LYS A 195 16.43 17.79 -17.19
CA LYS A 195 15.53 18.95 -17.22
C LYS A 195 14.60 19.00 -16.01
N ILE A 196 14.04 17.86 -15.60
CA ILE A 196 13.24 17.75 -14.37
C ILE A 196 14.09 18.11 -13.15
N TRP A 197 15.33 17.59 -13.08
CA TRP A 197 16.23 17.90 -11.97
C TRP A 197 16.56 19.40 -11.91
N GLN A 198 16.84 20.03 -13.04
CA GLN A 198 17.06 21.49 -13.13
C GLN A 198 15.86 22.28 -12.62
N ALA A 199 14.64 21.87 -12.97
CA ALA A 199 13.41 22.50 -12.47
C ALA A 199 13.26 22.33 -10.95
N ILE A 200 13.48 21.12 -10.42
CA ILE A 200 13.43 20.85 -8.97
C ILE A 200 14.49 21.66 -8.23
N SER A 201 15.74 21.68 -8.72
CA SER A 201 16.80 22.48 -8.10
C SER A 201 16.49 23.96 -8.13
N GLY A 202 15.84 24.46 -9.18
CA GLY A 202 15.38 25.85 -9.25
C GLY A 202 14.33 26.17 -8.18
N ILE A 203 13.37 25.26 -7.96
CA ILE A 203 12.36 25.38 -6.90
C ILE A 203 13.03 25.35 -5.51
N LEU A 204 13.94 24.41 -5.28
CA LEU A 204 14.66 24.31 -4.00
C LEU A 204 15.51 25.56 -3.75
N PHE A 205 16.19 26.09 -4.77
CA PHE A 205 16.95 27.32 -4.68
C PHE A 205 16.06 28.54 -4.36
N PHE A 206 14.88 28.62 -4.99
CA PHE A 206 13.88 29.63 -4.67
C PHE A 206 13.46 29.57 -3.19
N PHE A 207 13.17 28.38 -2.67
CA PHE A 207 12.84 28.19 -1.24
C PHE A 207 14.02 28.49 -0.32
N ALA A 208 15.25 28.09 -0.68
CA ALA A 208 16.45 28.40 0.09
C ALA A 208 16.66 29.92 0.18
N THR A 209 16.46 30.64 -0.92
CA THR A 209 16.53 32.10 -0.99
C THR A 209 15.41 32.77 -0.17
N LEU A 210 14.21 32.18 -0.15
CA LEU A 210 13.10 32.68 0.67
C LEU A 210 13.40 32.50 2.17
N LEU A 211 13.97 31.35 2.55
CA LEU A 211 14.34 31.03 3.92
C LEU A 211 15.53 31.87 4.41
N SER A 212 16.53 32.12 3.57
CA SER A 212 17.67 32.97 3.95
C SER A 212 17.25 34.40 4.27
N ARG A 213 16.21 34.92 3.61
CA ARG A 213 15.61 36.22 3.97
C ARG A 213 14.89 36.22 5.32
N LEU A 214 14.40 35.06 5.77
CA LEU A 214 13.70 34.93 7.07
C LEU A 214 14.68 34.73 8.24
N VAL A 215 15.92 34.34 7.98
CA VAL A 215 16.96 34.10 8.99
C VAL A 215 18.24 34.85 8.60
N PRO A 216 18.34 36.16 8.89
CA PRO A 216 19.42 37.03 8.41
C PRO A 216 20.82 36.67 8.91
N ASP A 217 20.93 36.03 10.09
CA ASP A 217 22.22 35.72 10.74
C ASP A 217 22.82 34.37 10.32
N ALA A 218 22.14 33.61 9.47
CA ALA A 218 22.72 32.39 8.93
C ALA A 218 23.56 32.76 7.69
N ASP A 219 24.87 32.50 7.78
CA ASP A 219 25.89 32.84 6.79
C ASP A 219 25.72 32.02 5.49
N TYR A 220 24.71 32.39 4.69
CA TYR A 220 24.32 31.72 3.46
C TYR A 220 25.04 32.26 2.22
N GLU A 221 25.81 33.35 2.31
CA GLU A 221 26.55 33.93 1.17
C GLU A 221 27.56 32.91 0.59
N ASN A 222 28.20 32.12 1.46
CA ASN A 222 29.10 31.05 1.06
C ASN A 222 28.42 29.91 0.26
N LEU A 223 27.11 29.71 0.41
CA LEU A 223 26.35 28.68 -0.32
C LEU A 223 25.89 29.17 -1.70
N ILE A 224 25.73 30.49 -1.89
CA ILE A 224 25.20 31.08 -3.13
C ILE A 224 26.32 31.30 -4.14
N ASP A 225 27.47 31.83 -3.73
CA ASP A 225 28.62 32.07 -4.63
C ASP A 225 29.23 30.78 -5.17
N TRP A 226 29.24 29.72 -4.36
CA TRP A 226 29.74 28.41 -4.77
C TRP A 226 28.88 27.75 -5.87
N ASN A 227 27.58 28.06 -5.91
CA ASN A 227 26.65 27.49 -6.89
C ASN A 227 26.69 28.26 -8.23
N LYS A 228 27.02 29.56 -8.19
CA LYS A 228 27.06 30.45 -9.37
C LYS A 228 28.24 30.14 -10.29
N TYR A 229 29.42 29.88 -9.73
CA TYR A 229 30.63 29.51 -10.49
C TYR A 229 30.47 28.17 -11.24
N ARG A 230 29.64 27.27 -10.72
CA ARG A 230 29.53 25.89 -11.22
C ARG A 230 28.41 25.66 -12.24
N ILE A 231 27.36 26.49 -12.23
CA ILE A 231 26.33 26.49 -13.29
C ILE A 231 26.94 26.97 -14.62
N GLU A 232 27.92 27.86 -14.55
CA GLU A 232 28.68 28.34 -15.71
C GLU A 232 29.61 27.23 -16.27
N GLU A 233 30.25 26.43 -15.41
CA GLU A 233 31.02 25.22 -15.78
C GLU A 233 30.15 24.09 -16.34
N MET A 234 28.92 23.91 -15.83
CA MET A 234 27.99 22.88 -16.31
C MET A 234 27.30 23.24 -17.65
N GLY A 235 27.43 24.48 -18.12
CA GLY A 235 26.82 24.97 -19.35
C GLY A 235 27.74 25.03 -20.58
N LEU A 236 29.06 24.96 -20.39
CA LEU A 236 30.06 25.23 -21.44
C LEU A 236 31.27 24.27 -21.38
N GLY A 237 31.07 23.02 -20.94
CA GLY A 237 32.10 22.00 -21.09
C GLY A 237 32.23 21.58 -22.55
N GLU A 238 33.30 22.02 -23.21
CA GLU A 238 33.73 21.48 -24.50
C GLU A 238 33.74 19.94 -24.46
N GLU A 239 33.25 19.33 -25.53
CA GLU A 239 33.15 17.89 -25.74
C GLU A 239 34.54 17.22 -25.64
N GLY A 240 34.97 16.80 -24.45
CA GLY A 240 36.22 16.05 -24.35
C GLY A 240 36.72 15.71 -22.96
N GLU A 241 36.46 16.51 -21.92
CA GLU A 241 37.01 16.22 -20.59
C GLU A 241 36.05 15.37 -19.74
N PRO A 242 36.57 14.32 -19.06
CA PRO A 242 35.79 13.55 -18.10
C PRO A 242 35.33 14.49 -16.99
N GLY A 243 34.03 14.75 -16.95
CA GLY A 243 33.42 15.70 -16.02
C GLY A 243 33.84 15.43 -14.56
N PRO A 244 33.80 16.47 -13.70
CA PRO A 244 34.31 16.41 -12.34
C PRO A 244 33.76 15.20 -11.58
N SER A 245 34.64 14.55 -10.80
CA SER A 245 34.30 13.32 -10.09
C SER A 245 33.07 13.51 -9.20
N ILE A 246 32.18 12.52 -9.22
CA ILE A 246 30.91 12.46 -8.46
C ILE A 246 31.11 12.82 -6.97
N TRP A 247 32.29 12.54 -6.42
CA TRP A 247 32.71 12.87 -5.06
C TRP A 247 32.70 14.37 -4.74
N GLY A 248 33.08 15.21 -5.68
CA GLY A 248 33.04 16.67 -5.54
C GLY A 248 31.63 17.27 -5.64
N TYR A 249 30.62 16.47 -6.01
CA TYR A 249 29.21 16.87 -5.96
C TYR A 249 28.54 16.42 -4.65
N VAL A 250 28.89 15.23 -4.14
CA VAL A 250 28.34 14.69 -2.89
C VAL A 250 28.79 15.49 -1.66
N ALA A 251 30.04 15.99 -1.65
CA ALA A 251 30.57 16.77 -0.52
C ALA A 251 29.83 18.10 -0.30
N THR A 252 29.49 18.81 -1.39
CA THR A 252 28.89 20.15 -1.35
C THR A 252 27.40 20.12 -1.03
N TYR A 253 26.66 19.15 -1.57
CA TYR A 253 25.24 18.98 -1.28
C TYR A 253 24.99 18.07 -0.08
N SER A 254 26.03 17.71 0.69
CA SER A 254 25.93 16.78 1.81
C SER A 254 24.81 17.16 2.77
N ILE A 255 24.67 18.44 3.12
CA ILE A 255 23.59 18.93 3.99
C ILE A 255 22.22 18.80 3.30
N THR A 256 22.08 19.17 2.03
CA THR A 256 20.81 19.06 1.29
C THR A 256 20.41 17.59 1.11
N TYR A 257 21.36 16.70 0.78
CA TYR A 257 21.15 15.27 0.70
C TYR A 257 20.81 14.67 2.06
N ILE A 258 21.44 15.12 3.15
CA ILE A 258 21.10 14.71 4.52
C ILE A 258 19.66 15.12 4.85
N LEU A 259 19.25 16.35 4.53
CA LEU A 259 17.89 16.84 4.77
C LEU A 259 16.85 16.13 3.92
N ILE A 260 17.12 15.90 2.63
CA ILE A 260 16.25 15.12 1.73
C ILE A 260 16.16 13.67 2.20
N THR A 261 17.29 13.05 2.55
CA THR A 261 17.34 11.69 3.08
C THR A 261 16.58 11.60 4.39
N ALA A 262 16.77 12.54 5.31
CA ALA A 262 16.02 12.62 6.57
C ALA A 262 14.52 12.80 6.31
N PHE A 263 14.12 13.62 5.34
CA PHE A 263 12.71 13.80 4.96
C PHE A 263 12.11 12.53 4.35
N ILE A 264 12.85 11.82 3.48
CA ILE A 264 12.43 10.53 2.91
C ILE A 264 12.31 9.47 4.01
N ILE A 265 13.27 9.41 4.94
CA ILE A 265 13.22 8.51 6.09
C ILE A 265 12.02 8.86 6.97
N LEU A 266 11.81 10.12 7.33
CA LEU A 266 10.70 10.54 8.20
C LEU A 266 9.34 10.33 7.53
N GLY A 267 9.22 10.63 6.24
CA GLY A 267 8.04 10.36 5.43
C GLY A 267 7.78 8.86 5.30
N GLY A 268 8.83 8.08 5.09
CA GLY A 268 8.79 6.62 5.05
C GLY A 268 8.36 6.01 6.38
N ILE A 269 8.99 6.43 7.48
CA ILE A 269 8.61 6.07 8.85
C ILE A 269 7.18 6.52 9.13
N TYR A 270 6.75 7.70 8.70
CA TYR A 270 5.39 8.16 8.87
C TYR A 270 4.38 7.28 8.12
N LEU A 271 4.66 6.91 6.86
CA LEU A 271 3.80 6.01 6.07
C LEU A 271 3.74 4.63 6.69
N ILE A 272 4.90 4.09 7.08
CA ILE A 272 5.08 2.89 7.91
C ILE A 272 4.16 3.02 9.12
N VAL A 273 4.45 3.93 10.06
CA VAL A 273 3.72 4.10 11.33
C VAL A 273 2.23 4.31 11.10
N ARG A 274 1.80 5.11 10.12
CA ARG A 274 0.39 5.31 9.79
C ARG A 274 -0.29 4.02 9.34
N GLN A 275 0.39 3.23 8.52
CA GLN A 275 -0.08 1.92 8.09
C GLN A 275 -0.09 0.91 9.25
N PHE A 276 0.83 1.02 10.21
CA PHE A 276 0.90 0.15 11.40
C PHE A 276 -0.12 0.51 12.49
N ARG A 277 -0.29 1.80 12.80
CA ARG A 277 -1.13 2.26 13.93
C ARG A 277 -2.62 2.00 13.72
N THR A 278 -3.04 1.82 12.47
CA THR A 278 -4.43 1.51 12.15
C THR A 278 -4.78 0.03 12.29
N ARG A 279 -3.81 -0.87 12.53
CA ARG A 279 -4.02 -2.32 12.24
C ARG A 279 -3.50 -3.31 13.27
N VAL A 280 -2.68 -2.90 14.24
CA VAL A 280 -2.30 -3.76 15.37
C VAL A 280 -3.39 -3.72 16.45
N LYS A 281 -4.56 -4.27 16.12
CA LYS A 281 -5.41 -4.88 17.15
C LYS A 281 -5.07 -6.36 17.09
N PHE A 282 -4.19 -6.81 17.99
CA PHE A 282 -4.01 -8.22 18.24
C PHE A 282 -5.40 -8.78 18.57
N ARG A 283 -6.02 -9.46 17.61
CA ARG A 283 -7.20 -10.26 17.90
C ARG A 283 -6.65 -11.48 18.62
N GLU A 284 -6.81 -11.49 19.94
CA GLU A 284 -6.45 -12.64 20.76
C GLU A 284 -7.03 -13.90 20.12
N GLU A 285 -6.15 -14.86 19.91
CA GLU A 285 -6.41 -16.16 19.30
C GLU A 285 -7.17 -17.04 20.29
N ASN A 286 -8.40 -16.62 20.66
CA ASN A 286 -9.33 -17.38 21.50
C ASN A 286 -10.65 -17.74 20.79
N ASP A 287 -10.82 -17.38 19.51
CA ASP A 287 -12.03 -17.70 18.73
C ASP A 287 -11.89 -18.97 17.87
N GLN A 288 -11.15 -19.96 18.33
CA GLN A 288 -11.23 -21.32 17.80
C GLN A 288 -11.63 -22.28 18.91
N LEU A 289 -12.91 -22.28 19.27
CA LEU A 289 -13.68 -23.44 19.74
C LEU A 289 -15.12 -23.01 20.10
N SER A 290 -15.96 -22.75 19.09
CA SER A 290 -17.40 -23.03 19.16
C SER A 290 -18.10 -22.56 17.88
N GLU A 291 -18.38 -23.50 16.98
CA GLU A 291 -19.67 -23.51 16.30
C GLU A 291 -20.75 -23.67 17.37
N SER A 292 -21.15 -22.56 17.98
CA SER A 292 -22.42 -22.47 18.71
C SER A 292 -23.01 -21.11 18.41
N TYR A 293 -24.28 -21.13 18.02
CA TYR A 293 -25.14 -19.97 17.95
C TYR A 293 -25.08 -19.19 19.27
N GLU A 294 -24.17 -18.23 19.40
CA GLU A 294 -24.21 -17.28 20.50
C GLU A 294 -25.19 -16.16 20.15
N LEU A 295 -26.37 -16.31 20.74
CA LEU A 295 -27.26 -15.19 21.07
C LEU A 295 -26.41 -14.05 21.63
N VAL A 296 -26.36 -12.94 20.88
CA VAL A 296 -25.70 -11.70 21.30
C VAL A 296 -26.20 -11.33 22.70
N PRO A 297 -25.33 -11.34 23.73
CA PRO A 297 -25.73 -10.91 25.06
C PRO A 297 -26.06 -9.43 24.98
N THR A 298 -27.29 -9.12 25.33
CA THR A 298 -27.74 -7.76 25.56
C THR A 298 -27.16 -7.33 26.90
N ASN A 299 -25.98 -6.72 26.92
CA ASN A 299 -25.71 -5.51 27.70
C ASN A 299 -24.24 -5.07 27.72
N SER A 300 -24.12 -3.75 27.56
CA SER A 300 -23.14 -2.85 28.18
C SER A 300 -21.87 -2.45 27.40
N LYS A 301 -21.96 -1.21 26.90
CA LYS A 301 -21.07 -0.07 27.20
C LYS A 301 -19.62 -0.14 26.70
N LEU A 302 -19.40 0.49 25.55
CA LEU A 302 -18.57 1.70 25.34
C LEU A 302 -18.14 1.74 23.86
N VAL A 303 -19.04 2.22 23.00
CA VAL A 303 -18.70 2.47 21.59
C VAL A 303 -18.50 3.97 21.41
N PHE A 304 -17.28 4.33 21.02
CA PHE A 304 -16.83 5.68 20.74
C PHE A 304 -17.81 6.48 19.85
N PRO A 305 -18.01 7.78 20.10
CA PRO A 305 -18.98 8.61 19.38
C PRO A 305 -18.66 8.81 17.88
N PHE A 306 -17.44 8.49 17.43
CA PHE A 306 -17.00 8.73 16.04
C PHE A 306 -17.53 7.73 15.01
N GLU A 307 -17.92 6.50 15.39
CA GLU A 307 -18.48 5.53 14.42
C GLU A 307 -19.94 5.82 14.05
N ARG A 308 -20.68 6.55 14.89
CA ARG A 308 -22.05 6.99 14.57
C ARG A 308 -22.09 8.00 13.43
N ILE A 309 -21.06 8.84 13.30
CA ILE A 309 -20.99 9.88 12.26
C ILE A 309 -20.52 9.30 10.93
N ARG A 310 -19.62 8.31 10.94
CA ARG A 310 -19.16 7.66 9.70
C ARG A 310 -20.26 6.85 8.99
N LYS A 311 -21.23 6.32 9.74
CA LYS A 311 -22.42 5.66 9.16
C LYS A 311 -23.45 6.64 8.56
N LEU A 312 -23.36 7.93 8.85
CA LEU A 312 -24.19 8.97 8.21
C LEU A 312 -23.68 9.39 6.82
N PHE A 313 -22.47 8.96 6.42
CA PHE A 313 -21.82 9.29 5.15
C PHE A 313 -21.72 8.09 4.18
N ILE A 314 -22.58 7.08 4.34
CA ILE A 314 -22.84 6.12 3.26
C ILE A 314 -23.64 6.90 2.21
N GLY A 315 -23.08 7.06 1.01
CA GLY A 315 -23.56 7.99 -0.02
C GLY A 315 -25.08 7.92 -0.22
N LYS A 316 -25.73 9.08 -0.26
CA LYS A 316 -27.16 9.18 -0.57
C LYS A 316 -27.41 8.46 -1.89
N PRO A 317 -28.35 7.50 -1.95
CA PRO A 317 -28.65 6.83 -3.20
C PRO A 317 -29.17 7.86 -4.22
N THR A 318 -28.77 7.74 -5.48
CA THR A 318 -29.17 8.68 -6.55
C THR A 318 -30.63 8.48 -6.97
N ASN A 319 -31.17 7.27 -6.81
CA ASN A 319 -32.53 6.93 -7.21
C ASN A 319 -33.59 7.41 -6.18
N PRO A 320 -34.67 8.10 -6.60
CA PRO A 320 -35.65 8.71 -5.69
C PRO A 320 -36.37 7.70 -4.79
N VAL A 321 -36.66 6.49 -5.29
CA VAL A 321 -37.30 5.43 -4.50
C VAL A 321 -36.38 4.91 -3.40
N ARG A 322 -35.08 4.76 -3.70
CA ARG A 322 -34.07 4.36 -2.70
C ARG A 322 -33.83 5.46 -1.66
N GLN A 323 -34.00 6.74 -2.03
CA GLN A 323 -33.91 7.86 -1.09
C GLN A 323 -35.04 7.82 -0.05
N LEU A 324 -36.28 7.54 -0.46
CA LEU A 324 -37.42 7.44 0.46
C LEU A 324 -37.20 6.39 1.55
N VAL A 325 -36.72 5.19 1.17
CA VAL A 325 -36.42 4.11 2.14
C VAL A 325 -35.22 4.46 3.02
N PHE A 326 -34.21 5.13 2.47
CA PHE A 326 -33.05 5.59 3.25
C PHE A 326 -33.45 6.67 4.30
N GLU A 327 -34.35 7.59 3.95
CA GLU A 327 -34.87 8.58 4.88
C GLU A 327 -35.72 7.94 5.99
N PHE A 328 -36.51 6.92 5.64
CA PHE A 328 -37.24 6.11 6.60
C PHE A 328 -36.30 5.40 7.59
N GLU A 329 -35.28 4.69 7.10
CA GLU A 329 -34.26 4.01 7.93
C GLU A 329 -33.56 5.00 8.88
N ARG A 330 -33.18 6.18 8.38
CA ARG A 330 -32.58 7.24 9.19
C ARG A 330 -33.53 7.75 10.28
N THR A 331 -34.83 7.80 10.00
CA THR A 331 -35.85 8.22 10.97
C THR A 331 -36.05 7.14 12.04
N ALA A 332 -36.14 5.87 11.65
CA ALA A 332 -36.27 4.75 12.58
C ALA A 332 -35.08 4.59 13.53
N VAL A 333 -33.86 4.92 13.08
CA VAL A 333 -32.66 4.96 13.94
C VAL A 333 -32.83 5.92 15.12
N LYS A 334 -33.52 7.06 14.93
CA LYS A 334 -33.78 8.03 16.01
C LYS A 334 -34.65 7.42 17.12
N TYR A 335 -35.56 6.52 16.76
CA TYR A 335 -36.44 5.80 17.67
C TYR A 335 -35.88 4.44 18.12
N LYS A 336 -34.57 4.19 17.94
CA LYS A 336 -33.90 2.91 18.27
C LYS A 336 -34.48 1.68 17.54
N LYS A 337 -35.27 1.89 16.50
CA LYS A 337 -35.88 0.84 15.65
C LYS A 337 -35.17 0.71 14.29
N GLY A 338 -33.90 1.11 14.19
CA GLY A 338 -33.12 1.04 12.95
C GLY A 338 -32.75 -0.39 12.53
N ARG A 339 -32.44 -0.57 11.23
CA ARG A 339 -32.03 -1.84 10.62
C ARG A 339 -30.64 -2.28 11.06
N LYS A 340 -30.45 -3.58 11.32
CA LYS A 340 -29.11 -4.14 11.59
C LYS A 340 -28.38 -4.45 10.27
N PRO A 341 -27.03 -4.49 10.25
CA PRO A 341 -26.28 -4.68 9.00
C PRO A 341 -26.56 -5.99 8.25
N PHE A 342 -26.97 -7.02 8.98
CA PHE A 342 -27.26 -8.36 8.44
C PHE A 342 -28.74 -8.58 8.11
N GLU A 343 -29.61 -7.59 8.37
CA GLU A 343 -31.04 -7.70 8.11
C GLU A 343 -31.37 -7.21 6.69
N THR A 344 -32.25 -7.94 6.01
CA THR A 344 -32.94 -7.41 4.83
C THR A 344 -33.92 -6.31 5.23
N VAL A 345 -34.51 -5.60 4.27
CA VAL A 345 -35.47 -4.54 4.62
C VAL A 345 -36.77 -5.17 5.12
N GLU A 346 -37.11 -6.33 4.59
CA GLU A 346 -38.23 -7.19 4.95
C GLU A 346 -38.07 -7.71 6.38
N ASP A 347 -36.94 -8.37 6.70
CA ASP A 347 -36.65 -8.87 8.06
C ASP A 347 -36.68 -7.74 9.10
N TRP A 348 -36.23 -6.55 8.68
CA TRP A 348 -36.21 -5.39 9.54
C TRP A 348 -37.61 -4.86 9.83
N LEU A 349 -38.45 -4.73 8.81
CA LEU A 349 -39.84 -4.31 8.94
C LEU A 349 -40.64 -5.28 9.82
N ASP A 350 -40.48 -6.59 9.58
CA ASP A 350 -41.12 -7.63 10.38
C ASP A 350 -40.70 -7.54 11.85
N ARG A 351 -39.39 -7.33 12.11
CA ARG A 351 -38.87 -7.19 13.49
C ARG A 351 -39.47 -5.99 14.23
N ILE A 352 -39.77 -4.89 13.53
CA ILE A 352 -40.37 -3.70 14.15
C ILE A 352 -41.90 -3.72 14.13
N GLY A 353 -42.50 -4.85 13.74
CA GLY A 353 -43.94 -5.07 13.73
C GLY A 353 -44.67 -4.35 12.59
N LEU A 354 -43.96 -4.03 11.51
CA LEU A 354 -44.51 -3.34 10.35
C LEU A 354 -44.58 -4.30 9.17
N SER A 355 -45.77 -4.48 8.59
CA SER A 355 -45.95 -5.21 7.34
C SER A 355 -46.30 -4.22 6.23
N SER A 356 -45.42 -4.05 5.25
CA SER A 356 -45.72 -3.27 4.04
C SER A 356 -45.16 -3.95 2.80
N ASN A 357 -45.88 -3.75 1.71
CA ASN A 357 -45.53 -4.32 0.42
C ASN A 357 -44.58 -3.35 -0.31
N LEU A 358 -43.28 -3.44 -0.01
CA LEU A 358 -42.23 -2.60 -0.62
C LEU A 358 -41.92 -2.96 -2.09
N LEU A 359 -42.92 -3.28 -2.90
CA LEU A 359 -42.75 -3.72 -4.30
C LEU A 359 -41.98 -2.69 -5.13
N ALA A 360 -42.29 -1.40 -4.97
CA ALA A 360 -41.60 -0.33 -5.69
C ALA A 360 -40.10 -0.30 -5.36
N TYR A 361 -39.73 -0.52 -4.10
CA TYR A 361 -38.33 -0.58 -3.68
C TYR A 361 -37.62 -1.85 -4.18
N GLN A 362 -38.29 -3.01 -4.11
CA GLN A 362 -37.75 -4.27 -4.62
C GLN A 362 -37.50 -4.21 -6.14
N LYS A 363 -38.43 -3.64 -6.92
CA LYS A 363 -38.28 -3.40 -8.36
C LYS A 363 -37.02 -2.58 -8.68
N VAL A 364 -36.78 -1.50 -7.95
CA VAL A 364 -35.61 -0.63 -8.15
C VAL A 364 -34.32 -1.27 -7.64
N ARG A 365 -34.39 -2.10 -6.60
CA ARG A 365 -33.20 -2.73 -6.01
C ARG A 365 -32.70 -3.93 -6.81
N TYR A 366 -33.62 -4.74 -7.33
CA TYR A 366 -33.29 -6.01 -7.97
C TYR A 366 -33.55 -6.03 -9.49
N GLY A 367 -34.30 -5.06 -10.03
CA GLY A 367 -34.77 -5.11 -11.42
C GLY A 367 -34.38 -3.94 -12.33
N GLU A 368 -33.66 -2.91 -11.86
CA GLU A 368 -33.30 -1.71 -12.66
C GLU A 368 -34.47 -1.10 -13.48
N MET A 369 -35.71 -1.25 -13.01
CA MET A 369 -36.90 -0.77 -13.71
C MET A 369 -37.29 0.64 -13.27
N ASP A 370 -37.77 1.44 -14.22
CA ASP A 370 -38.40 2.72 -13.95
C ASP A 370 -39.73 2.51 -13.19
N VAL A 371 -39.89 3.25 -12.09
CA VAL A 371 -41.08 3.20 -11.24
C VAL A 371 -42.02 4.32 -11.64
N ASN A 372 -43.30 4.00 -11.82
CA ASN A 372 -44.29 5.00 -12.18
C ASN A 372 -44.56 5.96 -11.00
N GLU A 373 -44.95 7.20 -11.29
CA GLU A 373 -45.19 8.23 -10.26
C GLU A 373 -46.25 7.81 -9.23
N SER A 374 -47.25 7.04 -9.67
CA SER A 374 -48.28 6.45 -8.80
C SER A 374 -47.70 5.48 -7.76
N GLU A 375 -46.80 4.58 -8.17
CA GLU A 375 -46.15 3.60 -7.28
C GLU A 375 -45.22 4.30 -6.27
N MET A 376 -44.54 5.37 -6.71
CA MET A 376 -43.70 6.19 -5.83
C MET A 376 -44.54 6.92 -4.78
N ASN A 377 -45.70 7.47 -5.16
CA ASN A 377 -46.60 8.14 -4.23
C ASN A 377 -47.21 7.16 -3.21
N GLN A 378 -47.56 5.94 -3.64
CA GLN A 378 -48.01 4.88 -2.74
C GLN A 378 -46.93 4.52 -1.72
N LEU A 379 -45.69 4.27 -2.16
CA LEU A 379 -44.57 3.98 -1.25
C LEU A 379 -44.35 5.13 -0.25
N LYS A 380 -44.40 6.37 -0.73
CA LYS A 380 -44.24 7.55 0.14
C LYS A 380 -45.32 7.62 1.22
N GLN A 381 -46.57 7.29 0.88
CA GLN A 381 -47.67 7.28 1.84
C GLN A 381 -47.52 6.14 2.85
N GLU A 382 -47.14 4.94 2.40
CA GLU A 382 -46.89 3.80 3.30
C GLU A 382 -45.76 4.10 4.29
N LEU A 383 -44.63 4.65 3.83
CA LEU A 383 -43.51 5.02 4.69
C LEU A 383 -43.89 6.13 5.68
N ARG A 384 -44.76 7.07 5.30
CA ARG A 384 -45.28 8.09 6.23
C ARG A 384 -46.12 7.47 7.34
N ASN A 385 -47.07 6.60 6.99
CA ASN A 385 -47.90 5.89 7.96
C ASN A 385 -47.04 5.08 8.95
N MET A 386 -45.99 4.42 8.44
CA MET A 386 -45.02 3.71 9.27
C MET A 386 -44.23 4.64 10.19
N ILE A 387 -43.82 5.83 9.71
CA ILE A 387 -43.12 6.81 10.56
C ILE A 387 -44.00 7.26 11.71
N ASP A 388 -45.29 7.45 11.49
CA ASP A 388 -46.21 7.86 12.55
C ASP A 388 -46.41 6.73 13.57
N TYR A 389 -46.50 5.47 13.13
CA TYR A 389 -46.47 4.31 14.03
C TYR A 389 -45.16 4.16 14.82
N LEU A 390 -44.04 4.66 14.31
CA LEU A 390 -42.75 4.64 15.03
C LEU A 390 -42.64 5.71 16.11
N LYS A 391 -43.48 6.75 16.07
CA LYS A 391 -43.51 7.84 17.07
C LYS A 391 -44.35 7.48 18.30
N GLU A 392 -45.38 6.65 18.10
CA GLU A 392 -46.12 5.98 19.17
C GLU A 392 -45.26 4.90 19.83
#